data_AF-A0A2K0X5N4-F1
#
_entry.id   AF-A0A2K0X5N4-F1
#
_cell.length_a   1.000
_cell.length_b   1.000
_cell.length_c   1.000
_cell.angle_alpha   90.00
_cell.angle_beta   90.00
_cell.angle_gamma   90.00
#
_symmetry.space_group_name_H-M   'P 1'
#
loop_
_entity.id
_entity.type
_entity.pdbx_description
1 polymer ?
#
loop_
_entity_poly.entity_id
_entity_poly.type
_entity_poly.pdbx_seq_one_letter_code
_entity_poly.pdbx_strand_id
1 'polypeptide(L)'
;MQSRRMMVLRAVVEDYIRSQEPVGSASLTKNHHLGVSSATIRNDMSALEEEGYLVQPHTSAGRIPTEKGYRYFVDGLASIIPLSEAQRRGIRNFLSGSVSLQDTLQRSARLLASITGQIALVASPSLSKSRVRHIELVQVSESTLLAVIITDTGSVAQHMLPIGNIHVDDFSSLTTVINNKCVNAPFDLAARYVRDLSLHIDDSNMRIVISSLAAAIDDMYAGEHAHDLYVAGASQLAHKHHANDFAQLFDALEEQAVIMRLMTSLSEEASDCVNGVSVAIGSETHTPELLNASVVTSGYGYDSSIECDESESSLYNEDNIKDSSNEDSSNEDVTSSSSTYRSKTSNRFNESNESKVLSCDYLVKKENTKNCIDNICISTLKSSDDYKKSSNNKDISDNSLNNTSHTNVPVAFIGSIGPQHMDYAVTMSAVRAVARYLNTFISHNS
;
A
#
# COMPACT_ATOMS: atom_id res chain seq x y z
N MET A 1 -16.87 -2.78 24.59
CA MET A 1 -17.43 -1.47 24.97
C MET A 1 -16.28 -0.52 25.28
N GLN A 2 -16.22 0.64 24.63
CA GLN A 2 -15.18 1.65 24.90
C GLN A 2 -15.46 2.33 26.24
N SER A 3 -14.41 2.56 27.04
CA SER A 3 -14.55 3.28 28.31
C SER A 3 -14.79 4.77 28.06
N ARG A 4 -15.46 5.47 28.99
CA ARG A 4 -15.71 6.91 28.88
C ARG A 4 -14.45 7.74 28.63
N ARG A 5 -13.38 7.44 29.38
CA ARG A 5 -12.07 8.10 29.21
C ARG A 5 -11.58 7.97 27.77
N MET A 6 -11.84 6.83 27.16
CA MET A 6 -11.38 6.57 25.82
C MET A 6 -12.20 7.28 24.73
N MET A 7 -13.49 7.51 24.99
CA MET A 7 -14.28 8.45 24.18
C MET A 7 -13.78 9.89 24.32
N VAL A 8 -13.35 10.30 25.53
CA VAL A 8 -12.72 11.62 25.74
C VAL A 8 -11.41 11.72 24.97
N LEU A 9 -10.55 10.69 25.01
CA LEU A 9 -9.30 10.66 24.24
C LEU A 9 -9.58 10.85 22.74
N ARG A 10 -10.51 10.07 22.19
CA ARG A 10 -10.91 10.19 20.78
C ARG A 10 -11.36 11.60 20.43
N ALA A 11 -12.21 12.20 21.26
CA ALA A 11 -12.69 13.57 21.05
C ALA A 11 -11.57 14.62 21.11
N VAL A 12 -10.58 14.44 22.01
CA VAL A 12 -9.38 15.29 22.07
C VAL A 12 -8.56 15.18 20.79
N VAL A 13 -8.31 13.96 20.31
CA VAL A 13 -7.55 13.73 19.07
C VAL A 13 -8.27 14.34 17.87
N GLU A 14 -9.58 14.13 17.74
CA GLU A 14 -10.39 14.70 16.64
C GLU A 14 -10.40 16.24 16.65
N ASP A 15 -10.60 16.87 17.82
CA ASP A 15 -10.55 18.33 17.92
C ASP A 15 -9.14 18.86 17.62
N TYR A 16 -8.08 18.18 18.09
CA TYR A 16 -6.70 18.60 17.87
C TYR A 16 -6.26 18.46 16.40
N ILE A 17 -6.65 17.38 15.70
CA ILE A 17 -6.40 17.21 14.25
C ILE A 17 -7.00 18.38 13.47
N ARG A 18 -8.18 18.86 13.87
CA ARG A 18 -8.90 19.94 13.20
C ARG A 18 -8.36 21.33 13.53
N SER A 19 -8.04 21.61 14.80
CA SER A 19 -7.68 22.96 15.25
C SER A 19 -6.17 23.19 15.33
N GLN A 20 -5.37 22.14 15.55
CA GLN A 20 -3.96 22.21 15.94
C GLN A 20 -3.72 23.05 17.22
N GLU A 21 -4.76 23.22 18.04
CA GLU A 21 -4.72 23.98 19.29
C GLU A 21 -4.94 23.07 20.50
N PRO A 22 -4.24 23.30 21.64
CA PRO A 22 -4.45 22.52 22.85
C PRO A 22 -5.91 22.47 23.29
N VAL A 23 -6.44 21.26 23.48
CA VAL A 23 -7.87 21.03 23.67
C VAL A 23 -8.24 21.14 25.14
N GLY A 24 -9.22 22.01 25.44
CA GLY A 24 -9.76 22.19 26.79
C GLY A 24 -11.06 21.40 27.02
N SER A 25 -11.31 21.01 28.26
CA SER A 25 -12.53 20.26 28.65
C SER A 25 -13.83 21.00 28.35
N ALA A 26 -13.83 22.33 28.38
CA ALA A 26 -14.98 23.16 28.01
C ALA A 26 -15.34 23.05 26.52
N SER A 27 -14.32 23.01 25.63
CA SER A 27 -14.52 22.82 24.19
C SER A 27 -15.16 21.46 23.90
N LEU A 28 -14.63 20.40 24.51
CA LEU A 28 -15.14 19.04 24.34
C LEU A 28 -16.60 18.89 24.75
N THR A 29 -16.99 19.54 25.86
CA THR A 29 -18.39 19.51 26.34
C THR A 29 -19.34 20.12 25.29
N LYS A 30 -18.90 21.18 24.62
CA LYS A 30 -19.69 21.91 23.62
C LYS A 30 -19.79 21.16 22.29
N ASN A 31 -18.71 20.49 21.88
CA ASN A 31 -18.58 19.94 20.52
C ASN A 31 -19.00 18.46 20.42
N HIS A 32 -18.79 17.65 21.46
CA HIS A 32 -18.80 16.17 21.35
C HIS A 32 -19.94 15.46 22.09
N HIS A 33 -20.87 16.18 22.73
CA HIS A 33 -22.05 15.61 23.41
C HIS A 33 -21.78 14.39 24.31
N LEU A 34 -20.66 14.40 25.05
CA LEU A 34 -20.17 13.26 25.84
C LEU A 34 -21.03 12.88 27.06
N GLY A 35 -22.15 13.58 27.29
CA GLY A 35 -23.08 13.31 28.40
C GLY A 35 -22.52 13.58 29.80
N VAL A 36 -21.39 14.29 29.92
CA VAL A 36 -20.72 14.59 31.19
C VAL A 36 -20.30 16.06 31.32
N SER A 37 -20.09 16.50 32.56
CA SER A 37 -19.67 17.88 32.86
C SER A 37 -18.21 18.15 32.47
N SER A 38 -17.88 19.42 32.25
CA SER A 38 -16.50 19.87 31.99
C SER A 38 -15.52 19.50 33.12
N ALA A 39 -15.99 19.46 34.38
CA ALA A 39 -15.18 19.03 35.52
C ALA A 39 -14.85 17.52 35.44
N THR A 40 -15.83 16.69 35.04
CA THR A 40 -15.61 15.26 34.82
C THR A 40 -14.64 15.01 33.68
N ILE A 41 -14.78 15.74 32.57
CA ILE A 41 -13.87 15.65 31.42
C ILE A 41 -12.45 16.07 31.83
N ARG A 42 -12.29 17.13 32.63
CA ARG A 42 -10.98 17.55 33.13
C ARG A 42 -10.30 16.44 33.95
N ASN A 43 -11.04 15.76 34.83
CA ASN A 43 -10.53 14.64 35.60
C ASN A 43 -10.15 13.45 34.71
N ASP A 44 -10.97 13.12 33.71
CA ASP A 44 -10.66 12.06 32.75
C ASP A 44 -9.43 12.42 31.89
N MET A 45 -9.26 13.69 31.48
CA MET A 45 -8.08 14.18 30.77
C MET A 45 -6.81 14.13 31.63
N SER A 46 -6.89 14.44 32.92
CA SER A 46 -5.77 14.27 33.86
C SER A 46 -5.37 12.81 34.01
N ALA A 47 -6.33 11.90 34.09
CA ALA A 47 -6.02 10.47 34.12
C ALA A 47 -5.36 9.99 32.81
N LEU A 48 -5.83 10.47 31.65
CA LEU A 48 -5.21 10.16 30.36
C LEU A 48 -3.79 10.73 30.23
N GLU A 49 -3.50 11.87 30.85
CA GLU A 49 -2.15 12.44 30.95
C GLU A 49 -1.25 11.57 31.82
N GLU A 50 -1.71 11.16 33.01
CA GLU A 50 -0.98 10.24 33.88
C GLU A 50 -0.69 8.89 33.20
N GLU A 51 -1.62 8.41 32.36
CA GLU A 51 -1.47 7.22 31.54
C GLU A 51 -0.60 7.44 30.28
N GLY A 52 -0.19 8.68 30.00
CA GLY A 52 0.72 9.05 28.90
C GLY A 52 0.07 9.18 27.52
N TYR A 53 -1.26 9.21 27.41
CA TYR A 53 -1.97 9.42 26.14
C TYR A 53 -2.06 10.90 25.75
N LEU A 54 -2.03 11.79 26.73
CA LEU A 54 -2.12 13.24 26.56
C LEU A 54 -0.97 13.93 27.31
N VAL A 55 -0.67 15.16 26.94
CA VAL A 55 0.30 16.00 27.67
C VAL A 55 -0.17 17.46 27.72
N GLN A 56 0.23 18.22 28.76
CA GLN A 56 0.17 19.70 28.70
C GLN A 56 1.44 20.23 28.07
N PRO A 57 1.34 21.06 27.02
CA PRO A 57 2.50 21.82 26.57
C PRO A 57 2.89 22.89 27.61
N HIS A 58 1.92 23.54 28.24
CA HIS A 58 2.12 24.59 29.25
C HIS A 58 1.08 24.49 30.38
N THR A 59 1.41 24.99 31.58
CA THR A 59 0.58 24.87 32.79
C THR A 59 -0.84 25.45 32.69
N SER A 60 -1.09 26.37 31.77
CA SER A 60 -2.41 26.97 31.49
C SER A 60 -3.05 26.51 30.17
N ALA A 61 -2.32 25.73 29.36
CA ALA A 61 -2.80 25.25 28.07
C ALA A 61 -3.74 24.05 28.25
N GLY A 62 -4.55 23.77 27.21
CA GLY A 62 -5.28 22.51 27.10
C GLY A 62 -4.36 21.29 27.00
N ARG A 63 -4.90 20.16 26.56
CA ARG A 63 -4.14 18.92 26.33
C ARG A 63 -3.90 18.70 24.84
N ILE A 64 -2.76 18.12 24.52
CA ILE A 64 -2.44 17.64 23.18
C ILE A 64 -2.20 16.14 23.21
N PRO A 65 -2.53 15.40 22.13
CA PRO A 65 -2.23 13.97 22.04
C PRO A 65 -0.72 13.70 21.98
N THR A 66 -0.30 12.60 22.61
CA THR A 66 1.03 12.02 22.40
C THR A 66 0.99 11.01 21.24
N GLU A 67 2.15 10.49 20.82
CA GLU A 67 2.21 9.37 19.85
C GLU A 67 1.34 8.20 20.30
N LYS A 68 1.37 7.86 21.59
CA LYS A 68 0.52 6.83 22.20
C LYS A 68 -0.97 7.16 22.08
N GLY A 69 -1.34 8.44 22.21
CA GLY A 69 -2.69 8.94 21.99
C GLY A 69 -3.17 8.75 20.56
N TYR A 70 -2.33 9.11 19.59
CA TYR A 70 -2.63 8.90 18.17
C TYR A 70 -2.68 7.42 17.80
N ARG A 71 -1.74 6.60 18.28
CA ARG A 71 -1.74 5.15 18.07
C ARG A 71 -3.04 4.52 18.52
N TYR A 72 -3.48 4.82 19.75
CA TYR A 72 -4.78 4.34 20.23
C TYR A 72 -5.95 4.79 19.34
N PHE A 73 -5.94 6.06 18.92
CA PHE A 73 -6.96 6.61 18.05
C PHE A 73 -7.02 5.88 16.70
N VAL A 74 -5.86 5.67 16.06
CA VAL A 74 -5.71 4.98 14.77
C VAL A 74 -6.13 3.52 14.87
N ASP A 75 -5.69 2.80 15.90
CA ASP A 75 -6.09 1.40 16.13
C ASP A 75 -7.61 1.28 16.37
N GLY A 76 -8.22 2.34 16.92
CA GLY A 76 -9.66 2.47 17.12
C GLY A 76 -10.47 2.82 15.87
N LEU A 77 -9.82 3.15 14.74
CA LEU A 77 -10.47 3.33 13.44
C LEU A 77 -10.85 1.95 12.86
N ALA A 78 -11.86 1.33 13.49
CA ALA A 78 -12.28 -0.06 13.26
C ALA A 78 -12.81 -0.36 11.83
N SER A 79 -12.96 0.64 10.99
CA SER A 79 -13.30 0.49 9.58
C SER A 79 -12.91 1.75 8.84
N ILE A 80 -12.08 1.59 7.81
CA ILE A 80 -11.88 2.62 6.80
C ILE A 80 -13.28 3.03 6.31
N ILE A 81 -13.63 4.30 6.49
CA ILE A 81 -14.91 4.82 6.02
C ILE A 81 -14.88 4.63 4.50
N PRO A 82 -15.76 3.80 3.93
CA PRO A 82 -15.74 3.57 2.50
C PRO A 82 -15.96 4.91 1.81
N LEU A 83 -15.09 5.21 0.84
CA LEU A 83 -15.29 6.37 -0.01
C LEU A 83 -16.69 6.31 -0.62
N SER A 84 -17.37 7.45 -0.66
CA SER A 84 -18.65 7.55 -1.35
C SER A 84 -18.50 7.14 -2.82
N GLU A 85 -19.58 6.65 -3.43
CA GLU A 85 -19.59 6.29 -4.84
C GLU A 85 -19.15 7.46 -5.75
N ALA A 86 -19.48 8.69 -5.39
CA ALA A 86 -19.00 9.87 -6.11
C ALA A 86 -17.47 10.04 -6.00
N GLN A 87 -16.89 9.84 -4.82
CA GLN A 87 -15.44 9.89 -4.61
C GLN A 87 -14.74 8.75 -5.36
N ARG A 88 -15.25 7.52 -5.28
CA ARG A 88 -14.72 6.35 -6.01
C ARG A 88 -14.72 6.59 -7.53
N ARG A 89 -15.83 7.09 -8.08
CA ARG A 89 -15.92 7.47 -9.50
C ARG A 89 -14.96 8.60 -9.86
N GLY A 90 -14.83 9.60 -9.00
CA GLY A 90 -13.88 10.70 -9.20
C GLY A 90 -12.44 10.20 -9.31
N ILE A 91 -12.03 9.28 -8.41
CA ILE A 91 -10.72 8.63 -8.45
C ILE A 91 -10.55 7.85 -9.77
N ARG A 92 -11.52 7.00 -10.12
CA ARG A 92 -11.46 6.19 -11.35
C ARG A 92 -11.36 7.05 -12.60
N ASN A 93 -12.12 8.13 -12.69
CA ASN A 93 -12.12 9.04 -13.83
C ASN A 93 -10.82 9.86 -13.93
N PHE A 94 -10.20 10.19 -12.80
CA PHE A 94 -8.92 10.91 -12.80
C PHE A 94 -7.76 10.00 -13.25
N LEU A 95 -7.83 8.72 -12.89
CA LEU A 95 -6.81 7.73 -13.22
C LEU A 95 -7.06 7.02 -14.57
N SER A 96 -8.23 7.19 -15.18
CA SER A 96 -8.52 6.65 -16.50
C SER A 96 -7.82 7.45 -17.61
N GLY A 97 -7.61 6.81 -18.76
CA GLY A 97 -6.94 7.43 -19.91
C GLY A 97 -5.44 7.66 -19.72
N SER A 98 -4.79 6.88 -18.86
CA SER A 98 -3.33 6.78 -18.82
C SER A 98 -2.81 5.95 -19.99
N VAL A 99 -1.69 6.37 -20.57
CA VAL A 99 -1.10 5.73 -21.77
C VAL A 99 -0.09 4.65 -21.40
N SER A 100 0.47 4.70 -20.18
CA SER A 100 1.46 3.77 -19.68
C SER A 100 1.33 3.56 -18.17
N LEU A 101 1.95 2.49 -17.64
CA LEU A 101 2.04 2.25 -16.20
C LEU A 101 2.65 3.45 -15.48
N GLN A 102 3.75 4.00 -15.99
CA GLN A 102 4.42 5.18 -15.43
C GLN A 102 3.48 6.40 -15.30
N ASP A 103 2.66 6.70 -16.33
CA ASP A 103 1.66 7.78 -16.25
C ASP A 103 0.61 7.48 -15.18
N THR A 104 0.13 6.22 -15.09
CA THR A 104 -0.80 5.81 -14.02
C THR A 104 -0.20 6.01 -12.63
N LEU A 105 1.05 5.60 -12.39
CA LEU A 105 1.72 5.74 -11.09
C LEU A 105 1.89 7.22 -10.72
N GLN A 106 2.34 8.05 -11.68
CA GLN A 106 2.52 9.48 -11.45
C GLN A 106 1.19 10.20 -11.17
N ARG A 107 0.11 9.86 -11.90
CA ARG A 107 -1.24 10.39 -11.64
C ARG A 107 -1.78 9.95 -10.29
N SER A 108 -1.51 8.70 -9.90
CA SER A 108 -1.89 8.15 -8.60
C SER A 108 -1.24 8.91 -7.44
N ALA A 109 0.06 9.19 -7.53
CA ALA A 109 0.76 10.01 -6.54
C ALA A 109 0.13 11.41 -6.43
N ARG A 110 -0.11 12.09 -7.57
CA ARG A 110 -0.73 13.43 -7.60
C ARG A 110 -2.14 13.45 -7.03
N LEU A 111 -2.96 12.46 -7.36
CA LEU A 111 -4.32 12.33 -6.86
C LEU A 111 -4.31 12.13 -5.34
N LEU A 112 -3.48 11.20 -4.85
CA LEU A 112 -3.37 10.93 -3.42
C LEU A 112 -2.93 12.18 -2.66
N ALA A 113 -1.90 12.88 -3.14
CA ALA A 113 -1.46 14.15 -2.56
C ALA A 113 -2.59 15.19 -2.54
N SER A 114 -3.37 15.31 -3.63
CA SER A 114 -4.49 16.24 -3.70
C SER A 114 -5.62 15.91 -2.72
N ILE A 115 -5.85 14.63 -2.41
CA ILE A 115 -6.90 14.21 -1.48
C ILE A 115 -6.46 14.43 -0.03
N THR A 116 -5.23 14.04 0.30
CA THR A 116 -4.72 14.06 1.68
C THR A 116 -4.16 15.43 2.06
N GLY A 117 -3.74 16.23 1.07
CA GLY A 117 -2.97 17.46 1.27
C GLY A 117 -1.58 17.19 1.85
N GLN A 118 -1.05 15.98 1.65
CA GLN A 118 0.23 15.50 2.18
C GLN A 118 1.16 15.09 1.04
N ILE A 119 2.37 14.63 1.39
CA ILE A 119 3.31 14.05 0.44
C ILE A 119 2.84 12.65 0.11
N ALA A 120 2.63 12.35 -1.17
CA ALA A 120 2.27 11.03 -1.65
C ALA A 120 3.45 10.38 -2.37
N LEU A 121 3.58 9.08 -2.14
CA LEU A 121 4.67 8.24 -2.64
C LEU A 121 4.06 7.00 -3.30
N VAL A 122 4.54 6.67 -4.51
CA VAL A 122 4.17 5.45 -5.23
C VAL A 122 5.45 4.84 -5.79
N ALA A 123 5.74 3.59 -5.45
CA ALA A 123 6.90 2.88 -6.00
C ALA A 123 6.51 2.07 -7.23
N SER A 124 7.30 2.05 -8.30
CA SER A 124 7.05 1.12 -9.40
C SER A 124 7.11 -0.35 -8.95
N PRO A 125 6.32 -1.26 -9.55
CA PRO A 125 6.46 -2.71 -9.34
C PRO A 125 7.90 -3.18 -9.51
N SER A 126 8.39 -3.96 -8.55
CA SER A 126 9.71 -4.58 -8.58
C SER A 126 9.75 -5.73 -9.59
N LEU A 127 10.65 -5.72 -10.58
CA LEU A 127 10.93 -6.89 -11.42
C LEU A 127 11.45 -8.06 -10.58
N SER A 128 12.16 -7.81 -9.47
CA SER A 128 12.64 -8.87 -8.56
C SER A 128 11.51 -9.69 -7.92
N LYS A 129 10.33 -9.08 -7.73
CA LYS A 129 9.11 -9.74 -7.26
C LYS A 129 8.14 -10.09 -8.41
N SER A 130 8.47 -9.74 -9.65
CA SER A 130 7.64 -10.00 -10.84
C SER A 130 8.05 -11.28 -11.56
N ARG A 131 7.20 -11.72 -12.48
CA ARG A 131 7.42 -12.91 -13.32
C ARG A 131 7.53 -12.51 -14.78
N VAL A 132 8.31 -13.26 -15.54
CA VAL A 132 8.43 -13.07 -16.99
C VAL A 132 7.14 -13.52 -17.66
N ARG A 133 6.44 -12.60 -18.34
CA ARG A 133 5.27 -12.90 -19.16
C ARG A 133 5.67 -13.16 -20.61
N HIS A 134 6.49 -12.29 -21.16
CA HIS A 134 6.93 -12.40 -22.54
C HIS A 134 8.33 -11.80 -22.73
N ILE A 135 9.12 -12.41 -23.60
CA ILE A 135 10.40 -11.86 -24.07
C ILE A 135 10.32 -11.73 -25.57
N GLU A 136 10.59 -10.54 -26.10
CA GLU A 136 10.65 -10.27 -27.53
C GLU A 136 12.05 -9.77 -27.91
N LEU A 137 12.56 -10.26 -29.04
CA LEU A 137 13.86 -9.90 -29.56
C LEU A 137 13.67 -9.17 -30.90
N VAL A 138 13.94 -7.87 -30.91
CA VAL A 138 13.74 -6.99 -32.08
C VAL A 138 15.09 -6.54 -32.61
N GLN A 139 15.40 -6.85 -33.86
CA GLN A 139 16.65 -6.39 -34.46
C GLN A 139 16.56 -4.89 -34.79
N VAL A 140 17.50 -4.11 -34.25
CA VAL A 140 17.58 -2.65 -34.46
C VAL A 140 18.64 -2.29 -35.52
N SER A 141 19.71 -3.07 -35.60
CA SER A 141 20.77 -2.93 -36.59
C SER A 141 21.44 -4.28 -36.89
N GLU A 142 22.41 -4.31 -37.81
CA GLU A 142 23.19 -5.52 -38.11
C GLU A 142 24.00 -6.05 -36.92
N SER A 143 24.30 -5.20 -35.93
CA SER A 143 25.12 -5.56 -34.76
C SER A 143 24.38 -5.39 -33.43
N THR A 144 23.10 -5.02 -33.44
CA THR A 144 22.34 -4.72 -32.21
C THR A 144 20.92 -5.27 -32.26
N LEU A 145 20.56 -5.97 -31.18
CA LEU A 145 19.25 -6.54 -30.92
C LEU A 145 18.68 -5.90 -29.64
N LEU A 146 17.44 -5.46 -29.69
CA LEU A 146 16.69 -4.99 -28.53
C LEU A 146 15.94 -6.17 -27.92
N ALA A 147 16.29 -6.55 -26.70
CA ALA A 147 15.48 -7.43 -25.89
C ALA A 147 14.43 -6.61 -25.13
N VAL A 148 13.17 -6.96 -25.32
CA VAL A 148 12.02 -6.39 -24.62
C VAL A 148 11.42 -7.48 -23.74
N ILE A 149 11.48 -7.30 -22.43
CA ILE A 149 10.93 -8.23 -21.45
C ILE A 149 9.70 -7.60 -20.83
N ILE A 150 8.56 -8.27 -20.98
CA ILE A 150 7.27 -7.89 -20.43
C ILE A 150 7.01 -8.75 -19.20
N THR A 151 6.66 -8.12 -18.08
CA THR A 151 6.29 -8.83 -16.86
C THR A 151 4.80 -9.05 -16.72
N ASP A 152 4.43 -9.92 -15.79
CA ASP A 152 3.07 -10.04 -15.26
C ASP A 152 2.57 -8.77 -14.56
N THR A 153 3.44 -7.83 -14.22
CA THR A 153 3.06 -6.52 -13.67
C THR A 153 2.80 -5.44 -14.73
N GLY A 154 2.95 -5.78 -16.02
CA GLY A 154 2.85 -4.85 -17.14
C GLY A 154 4.07 -3.93 -17.28
N SER A 155 5.11 -4.13 -16.45
CA SER A 155 6.40 -3.46 -16.61
C SER A 155 7.10 -3.98 -17.87
N VAL A 156 7.65 -3.06 -18.64
CA VAL A 156 8.42 -3.36 -19.85
C VAL A 156 9.85 -2.94 -19.59
N ALA A 157 10.76 -3.90 -19.69
CA ALA A 157 12.16 -3.68 -19.43
C ALA A 157 12.96 -3.99 -20.71
N GLN A 158 13.90 -3.10 -21.03
CA GLN A 158 14.54 -3.05 -22.35
C GLN A 158 16.06 -3.14 -22.21
N HIS A 159 16.70 -4.00 -22.99
CA HIS A 159 18.15 -4.15 -22.98
C HIS A 159 18.69 -4.28 -24.41
N MET A 160 19.76 -3.55 -24.71
CA MET A 160 20.47 -3.68 -25.99
C MET A 160 21.49 -4.82 -25.89
N LEU A 161 21.41 -5.78 -26.81
CA LEU A 161 22.28 -6.93 -26.90
C LEU A 161 23.15 -6.81 -28.16
N PRO A 162 24.48 -7.02 -28.05
CA PRO A 162 25.32 -7.13 -29.23
C PRO A 162 24.98 -8.43 -29.98
N ILE A 163 24.80 -8.34 -31.30
CA ILE A 163 24.64 -9.52 -32.16
C ILE A 163 25.80 -9.66 -33.12
N GLY A 164 26.16 -10.92 -33.40
CA GLY A 164 27.00 -11.26 -34.54
C GLY A 164 26.18 -11.31 -35.83
N ASN A 165 26.78 -11.83 -36.91
CA ASN A 165 26.13 -11.96 -38.21
C ASN A 165 25.12 -13.13 -38.18
N ILE A 166 23.91 -12.88 -37.68
CA ILE A 166 22.82 -13.87 -37.52
C ILE A 166 21.64 -13.44 -38.39
N HIS A 167 20.95 -14.40 -39.02
CA HIS A 167 19.77 -14.13 -39.83
C HIS A 167 18.52 -13.86 -38.97
N VAL A 168 17.64 -12.97 -39.46
CA VAL A 168 16.40 -12.55 -38.77
C VAL A 168 15.50 -13.72 -38.36
N ASP A 169 15.40 -14.74 -39.24
CA ASP A 169 14.50 -15.89 -39.04
C ASP A 169 14.88 -16.74 -37.83
N ASP A 170 16.17 -16.78 -37.46
CA ASP A 170 16.67 -17.58 -36.33
C ASP A 170 16.21 -17.02 -34.97
N PHE A 171 15.96 -15.70 -34.88
CA PHE A 171 15.51 -15.05 -33.64
C PHE A 171 14.07 -15.40 -33.29
N SER A 172 13.20 -15.60 -34.29
CA SER A 172 11.78 -15.95 -34.04
C SER A 172 11.64 -17.32 -33.37
N SER A 173 12.42 -18.30 -33.85
CA SER A 173 12.45 -19.66 -33.30
C SER A 173 13.06 -19.67 -31.90
N LEU A 174 14.16 -18.93 -31.71
CA LEU A 174 14.79 -18.77 -30.41
C LEU A 174 13.83 -18.13 -29.39
N THR A 175 13.16 -17.04 -29.79
CA THR A 175 12.18 -16.32 -28.95
C THR A 175 11.06 -17.26 -28.51
N THR A 176 10.57 -18.12 -29.40
CA THR A 176 9.55 -19.13 -29.08
C THR A 176 10.05 -20.13 -28.02
N VAL A 177 11.27 -20.64 -28.17
CA VAL A 177 11.87 -21.60 -27.21
C VAL A 177 12.09 -20.94 -25.85
N ILE A 178 12.58 -19.70 -25.82
CA ILE A 178 12.81 -18.94 -24.59
C ILE A 178 11.48 -18.71 -23.87
N ASN A 179 10.45 -18.21 -24.56
CA ASN A 179 9.15 -17.94 -23.96
C ASN A 179 8.50 -19.21 -23.39
N ASN A 180 8.57 -20.34 -24.10
CA ASN A 180 8.03 -21.62 -23.62
C ASN A 180 8.68 -22.10 -22.31
N LYS A 181 9.91 -21.68 -22.01
CA LYS A 181 10.62 -22.03 -20.78
C LYS A 181 10.50 -20.97 -19.69
N CYS A 182 10.47 -19.70 -20.07
CA CYS A 182 10.55 -18.58 -19.14
C CYS A 182 9.18 -18.03 -18.74
N VAL A 183 8.10 -18.39 -19.43
CA VAL A 183 6.74 -17.91 -19.08
C VAL A 183 6.40 -18.26 -17.64
N ASN A 184 5.93 -17.25 -16.89
CA ASN A 184 5.64 -17.30 -15.46
C ASN A 184 6.83 -17.70 -14.57
N ALA A 185 8.07 -17.65 -15.07
CA ALA A 185 9.24 -17.85 -14.23
C ALA A 185 9.64 -16.53 -13.54
N PRO A 186 10.05 -16.56 -12.26
CA PRO A 186 10.73 -15.41 -11.65
C PRO A 186 12.06 -15.14 -12.38
N PHE A 187 12.54 -13.89 -12.34
CA PHE A 187 13.69 -13.45 -13.13
C PHE A 187 14.97 -14.24 -12.85
N ASP A 188 15.22 -14.59 -11.58
CA ASP A 188 16.38 -15.39 -11.17
C ASP A 188 16.38 -16.80 -11.79
N LEU A 189 15.19 -17.39 -11.95
CA LEU A 189 15.00 -18.68 -12.58
C LEU A 189 15.00 -18.57 -14.12
N ALA A 190 14.41 -17.50 -14.67
CA ALA A 190 14.42 -17.23 -16.11
C ALA A 190 15.85 -17.06 -16.63
N ALA A 191 16.71 -16.32 -15.92
CA ALA A 191 18.13 -16.18 -16.28
C ALA A 191 18.84 -17.54 -16.33
N ARG A 192 18.55 -18.45 -15.38
CA ARG A 192 19.09 -19.81 -15.37
C ARG A 192 18.59 -20.63 -16.56
N TYR A 193 17.29 -20.59 -16.86
CA TYR A 193 16.73 -21.29 -18.01
C TYR A 193 17.34 -20.83 -19.34
N VAL A 194 17.51 -19.52 -19.52
CA VAL A 194 18.17 -18.96 -20.71
C VAL A 194 19.63 -19.43 -20.78
N ARG A 195 20.35 -19.43 -19.64
CA ARG A 195 21.73 -19.91 -19.59
C ARG A 195 21.85 -21.39 -19.97
N ASP A 196 20.93 -22.24 -19.54
CA ASP A 196 20.93 -23.68 -19.86
C ASP A 196 20.67 -23.95 -21.35
N LEU A 197 19.93 -23.08 -22.04
CA LEU A 197 19.73 -23.17 -23.49
C LEU A 197 21.04 -23.00 -24.27
N SER A 198 21.98 -22.21 -23.75
CA SER A 198 23.30 -22.00 -24.40
C SER A 198 24.13 -23.30 -24.50
N LEU A 199 23.84 -24.31 -23.66
CA LEU A 199 24.54 -25.59 -23.66
C LEU A 199 24.15 -26.48 -24.85
N HIS A 200 22.95 -26.28 -25.40
CA HIS A 200 22.34 -27.15 -26.42
C HIS A 200 22.39 -26.58 -27.84
N ILE A 201 23.10 -25.47 -28.04
CA ILE A 201 23.17 -24.75 -29.32
C ILE A 201 24.60 -24.80 -29.85
N ASP A 202 24.80 -25.26 -31.07
CA ASP A 202 26.15 -25.41 -31.64
C ASP A 202 26.71 -24.10 -32.25
N ASP A 203 25.85 -23.13 -32.56
CA ASP A 203 26.24 -21.84 -33.14
C ASP A 203 26.86 -20.91 -32.07
N SER A 204 28.10 -20.49 -32.32
CA SER A 204 28.86 -19.58 -31.45
C SER A 204 28.24 -18.18 -31.36
N ASN A 205 27.66 -17.66 -32.45
CA ASN A 205 27.01 -16.35 -32.44
C ASN A 205 25.72 -16.39 -31.62
N MET A 206 24.94 -17.46 -31.77
CA MET A 206 23.71 -17.67 -31.02
C MET A 206 23.97 -17.85 -29.52
N ARG A 207 25.06 -18.56 -29.15
CA ARG A 207 25.51 -18.66 -27.76
C ARG A 207 25.81 -17.29 -27.14
N ILE A 208 26.45 -16.38 -27.90
CA ILE A 208 26.72 -15.02 -27.43
C ILE A 208 25.40 -14.31 -27.10
N VAL A 209 24.43 -14.31 -28.02
CA VAL A 209 23.12 -13.66 -27.81
C VAL A 209 22.41 -14.21 -26.57
N ILE A 210 22.39 -15.53 -26.40
CA ILE A 210 21.74 -16.17 -25.25
C ILE A 210 22.48 -15.85 -23.94
N SER A 211 23.80 -15.88 -23.95
CA SER A 211 24.60 -15.52 -22.78
C SER A 211 24.42 -14.05 -22.41
N SER A 212 24.34 -13.16 -23.40
CA SER A 212 24.07 -11.73 -23.21
C SER A 212 22.64 -11.50 -22.73
N LEU A 213 21.66 -12.25 -23.21
CA LEU A 213 20.28 -12.19 -22.70
C LEU A 213 20.20 -12.68 -21.25
N ALA A 214 20.84 -13.80 -20.91
CA ALA A 214 20.86 -14.29 -19.53
C ALA A 214 21.57 -13.29 -18.59
N ALA A 215 22.67 -12.69 -19.04
CA ALA A 215 23.35 -11.63 -18.31
C ALA A 215 22.48 -10.39 -18.17
N ALA A 216 21.75 -9.98 -19.23
CA ALA A 216 20.81 -8.87 -19.16
C ALA A 216 19.68 -9.14 -18.15
N ILE A 217 19.10 -10.35 -18.14
CA ILE A 217 18.07 -10.73 -17.14
C ILE A 217 18.65 -10.69 -15.72
N ASP A 218 19.88 -11.18 -15.51
CA ASP A 218 20.56 -11.11 -14.20
C ASP A 218 20.89 -9.66 -13.79
N ASP A 219 21.35 -8.83 -14.72
CA ASP A 219 21.66 -7.41 -14.48
C ASP A 219 20.38 -6.61 -14.18
N MET A 220 19.28 -6.95 -14.84
CA MET A 220 17.96 -6.38 -14.55
C MET A 220 17.45 -6.80 -13.18
N TYR A 221 17.73 -8.03 -12.75
CA TYR A 221 17.41 -8.52 -11.41
C TYR A 221 18.31 -7.88 -10.33
N ALA A 222 19.60 -7.71 -10.61
CA ALA A 222 20.59 -7.18 -9.66
C ALA A 222 20.60 -5.65 -9.56
N GLY A 223 20.36 -4.97 -10.69
CA GLY A 223 20.35 -3.51 -10.82
C GLY A 223 19.10 -2.84 -10.27
N GLU A 224 18.12 -3.61 -9.82
CA GLU A 224 16.76 -3.13 -9.54
C GLU A 224 16.47 -2.67 -8.12
N HIS A 225 17.51 -2.29 -7.37
CA HIS A 225 17.31 -1.63 -6.08
C HIS A 225 16.77 -0.19 -6.20
N ALA A 226 16.58 0.30 -7.43
CA ALA A 226 15.91 1.56 -7.72
C ALA A 226 14.55 1.29 -8.36
N HIS A 227 13.55 0.97 -7.54
CA HIS A 227 12.17 1.23 -7.97
C HIS A 227 12.04 2.73 -8.17
N ASP A 228 11.45 3.14 -9.29
CA ASP A 228 11.13 4.54 -9.49
C ASP A 228 10.13 4.95 -8.41
N LEU A 229 10.57 5.87 -7.56
CA LEU A 229 9.73 6.46 -6.54
C LEU A 229 9.09 7.72 -7.10
N TYR A 230 7.78 7.65 -7.34
CA TYR A 230 6.97 8.78 -7.78
C TYR A 230 6.50 9.57 -6.56
N VAL A 231 6.97 10.82 -6.46
CA VAL A 231 6.66 11.72 -5.34
C VAL A 231 5.76 12.86 -5.82
N ALA A 232 4.73 13.19 -5.03
CA ALA A 232 3.88 14.36 -5.23
C ALA A 232 3.52 15.02 -3.89
N GLY A 233 3.06 16.28 -3.91
CA GLY A 233 2.50 16.93 -2.71
C GLY A 233 3.48 17.68 -1.80
N ALA A 234 4.80 17.61 -2.06
CA ALA A 234 5.81 18.34 -1.27
C ALA A 234 5.52 19.86 -1.21
N SER A 235 5.15 20.46 -2.35
CA SER A 235 4.78 21.87 -2.39
C SER A 235 3.48 22.15 -1.62
N GLN A 236 2.48 21.29 -1.68
CA GLN A 236 1.23 21.45 -0.92
C GLN A 236 1.48 21.43 0.59
N LEU A 237 2.30 20.49 1.07
CA LEU A 237 2.67 20.42 2.48
C LEU A 237 3.39 21.70 2.93
N ALA A 238 4.37 22.16 2.14
CA ALA A 238 5.14 23.37 2.43
C ALA A 238 4.31 24.67 2.42
N HIS A 239 3.18 24.72 1.70
CA HIS A 239 2.28 25.88 1.72
C HIS A 239 1.26 25.82 2.87
N LYS A 240 0.87 24.62 3.29
CA LYS A 240 -0.14 24.42 4.34
C LYS A 240 0.43 24.54 5.74
N HIS A 241 1.72 24.21 5.89
CA HIS A 241 2.44 24.29 7.16
C HIS A 241 3.72 25.13 7.00
N HIS A 242 4.30 25.58 8.10
CA HIS A 242 5.59 26.28 8.04
C HIS A 242 6.66 25.30 7.57
N ALA A 243 7.32 25.60 6.44
CA ALA A 243 8.30 24.70 5.82
C ALA A 243 9.44 24.28 6.78
N ASN A 244 9.81 25.15 7.73
CA ASN A 244 10.84 24.86 8.73
C ASN A 244 10.46 23.70 9.67
N ASP A 245 9.17 23.48 9.93
CA ASP A 245 8.70 22.40 10.81
C ASP A 245 8.91 21.02 10.18
N PHE A 246 9.11 20.97 8.86
CA PHE A 246 9.23 19.75 8.06
C PHE A 246 10.53 19.68 7.25
N ALA A 247 11.53 20.51 7.57
CA ALA A 247 12.83 20.49 6.88
C ALA A 247 13.45 19.07 6.89
N GLN A 248 13.47 18.41 8.05
CA GLN A 248 13.97 17.04 8.19
C GLN A 248 13.21 16.03 7.32
N LEU A 249 11.90 16.20 7.17
CA LEU A 249 11.10 15.36 6.28
C LEU A 249 11.49 15.57 4.81
N PHE A 250 11.75 16.81 4.39
CA PHE A 250 12.22 17.08 3.03
C PHE A 250 13.61 16.50 2.78
N ASP A 251 14.52 16.62 3.75
CA ASP A 251 15.84 16.00 3.69
C ASP A 251 15.73 14.46 3.58
N ALA A 252 14.83 13.83 4.35
CA ALA A 252 14.57 12.38 4.26
C ALA A 252 14.08 11.93 2.88
N LEU A 253 13.31 12.78 2.18
CA LEU A 253 12.79 12.47 0.85
C LEU A 253 13.87 12.54 -0.23
N GLU A 254 14.95 13.31 0.00
CA GLU A 254 16.13 13.28 -0.86
C GLU A 254 16.86 11.93 -0.72
N GLU A 255 16.84 11.33 0.47
CA GLU A 255 17.33 9.98 0.73
C GLU A 255 16.30 8.89 0.36
N GLN A 256 15.94 8.81 -0.92
CA GLN A 256 14.91 7.89 -1.44
C GLN A 256 15.10 6.44 -0.98
N ALA A 257 16.34 5.96 -0.84
CA ALA A 257 16.63 4.61 -0.39
C ALA A 257 16.12 4.30 1.04
N VAL A 258 16.14 5.29 1.95
CA VAL A 258 15.63 5.15 3.32
C VAL A 258 14.11 5.03 3.31
N ILE A 259 13.45 5.94 2.57
CA ILE A 259 11.99 5.94 2.40
C ILE A 259 11.51 4.65 1.77
N MET A 260 12.19 4.16 0.74
CA MET A 260 11.87 2.90 0.07
C MET A 260 11.89 1.71 1.04
N ARG A 261 12.92 1.59 1.88
CA ARG A 261 13.02 0.50 2.87
C ARG A 261 11.89 0.57 3.89
N LEU A 262 11.65 1.76 4.45
CA LEU A 262 10.57 1.98 5.41
C LEU A 262 9.21 1.59 4.83
N MET A 263 8.89 2.11 3.65
CA MET A 263 7.60 1.88 3.01
C MET A 263 7.41 0.42 2.60
N THR A 264 8.48 -0.27 2.19
CA THR A 264 8.45 -1.70 1.88
C THR A 264 8.10 -2.50 3.13
N SER A 265 8.82 -2.31 4.24
CA SER A 265 8.55 -3.02 5.50
C SER A 265 7.12 -2.79 5.99
N LEU A 266 6.66 -1.53 6.00
CA LEU A 266 5.30 -1.20 6.41
C LEU A 266 4.23 -1.75 5.45
N SER A 267 4.50 -1.83 4.14
CA SER A 267 3.55 -2.38 3.16
C SER A 267 3.40 -3.90 3.28
N GLU A 268 4.46 -4.60 3.68
CA GLU A 268 4.43 -6.03 3.95
C GLU A 268 3.57 -6.30 5.20
N GLU A 269 3.76 -5.52 6.27
CA GLU A 269 2.89 -5.55 7.45
C GLU A 269 1.42 -5.23 7.11
N ALA A 270 1.18 -4.27 6.20
CA ALA A 270 -0.16 -3.88 5.77
C ALA A 270 -0.93 -5.04 5.13
N SER A 271 -0.23 -6.02 4.54
CA SER A 271 -0.83 -7.14 3.83
C SER A 271 -1.48 -8.15 4.80
N ASP A 272 -0.98 -8.22 6.04
CA ASP A 272 -1.57 -9.03 7.10
C ASP A 272 -2.69 -8.32 7.86
N CYS A 273 -2.91 -7.03 7.58
CA CYS A 273 -3.91 -6.22 8.24
C CYS A 273 -5.30 -6.39 7.61
N VAL A 274 -6.35 -6.50 8.44
CA VAL A 274 -7.77 -6.55 7.99
C VAL A 274 -8.14 -5.38 7.07
N ASN A 275 -7.50 -4.23 7.28
CA ASN A 275 -7.76 -3.00 6.54
C ASN A 275 -6.89 -2.83 5.29
N GLY A 276 -5.85 -3.67 5.09
CA GLY A 276 -4.91 -3.55 3.96
C GLY A 276 -4.03 -2.30 3.99
N VAL A 277 -3.91 -1.63 5.14
CA VAL A 277 -3.16 -0.38 5.32
C VAL A 277 -2.38 -0.47 6.63
N SER A 278 -1.10 -0.08 6.60
CA SER A 278 -0.25 0.11 7.77
C SER A 278 -0.05 1.59 8.05
N VAL A 279 0.08 1.94 9.32
CA VAL A 279 0.32 3.30 9.80
C VAL A 279 1.51 3.27 10.75
N ALA A 280 2.44 4.20 10.61
CA ALA A 280 3.53 4.44 11.55
C ALA A 280 3.56 5.91 11.96
N ILE A 281 3.69 6.16 13.26
CA ILE A 281 3.55 7.49 13.86
C ILE A 281 4.86 7.84 14.58
N GLY A 282 5.52 8.90 14.13
CA GLY A 282 6.73 9.44 14.76
C GLY A 282 7.79 8.38 14.98
N SER A 283 8.07 8.07 16.25
CA SER A 283 9.10 7.09 16.62
C SER A 283 8.91 5.68 16.05
N GLU A 284 7.68 5.29 15.71
CA GLU A 284 7.38 3.98 15.10
C GLU A 284 7.93 3.85 13.67
N THR A 285 8.30 4.95 13.02
CA THR A 285 8.96 4.92 11.71
C THR A 285 10.41 4.40 11.78
N HIS A 286 10.98 4.32 12.98
CA HIS A 286 12.39 3.95 13.21
C HIS A 286 13.39 4.80 12.38
N THR A 287 12.96 5.99 11.95
CA THR A 287 13.70 6.89 11.06
C THR A 287 13.78 8.27 11.73
N PRO A 288 14.95 8.73 12.19
CA PRO A 288 15.09 9.99 12.94
C PRO A 288 14.52 11.22 12.22
N GLU A 289 14.64 11.26 10.90
CA GLU A 289 14.18 12.36 10.05
C GLU A 289 12.65 12.43 9.96
N LEU A 290 11.95 11.36 10.34
CA LEU A 290 10.49 11.23 10.31
C LEU A 290 9.85 11.27 11.71
N LEU A 291 10.60 11.65 12.75
CA LEU A 291 10.09 11.72 14.12
C LEU A 291 8.85 12.61 14.27
N ASN A 292 8.76 13.71 13.52
CA ASN A 292 7.61 14.62 13.54
C ASN A 292 6.57 14.31 12.44
N ALA A 293 6.75 13.20 11.74
CA ALA A 293 5.90 12.79 10.64
C ALA A 293 5.08 11.54 11.02
N SER A 294 4.15 11.20 10.15
CA SER A 294 3.42 9.95 10.19
C SER A 294 3.27 9.44 8.77
N VAL A 295 3.29 8.12 8.64
CA VAL A 295 3.33 7.40 7.38
C VAL A 295 2.12 6.49 7.33
N VAL A 296 1.37 6.55 6.24
CA VAL A 296 0.25 5.65 5.95
C VAL A 296 0.55 4.98 4.62
N THR A 297 0.61 3.65 4.58
CA THR A 297 1.02 2.92 3.38
C THR A 297 0.21 1.64 3.17
N SER A 298 0.14 1.20 1.91
CA SER A 298 -0.53 -0.02 1.48
C SER A 298 0.28 -0.66 0.34
N GLY A 299 0.32 -1.98 0.33
CA GLY A 299 0.88 -2.76 -0.77
C GLY A 299 -0.07 -2.86 -1.95
N TYR A 300 0.48 -3.03 -3.15
CA TYR A 300 -0.29 -3.38 -4.35
C TYR A 300 0.51 -4.29 -5.29
N GLY A 301 -0.18 -4.81 -6.31
CA GLY A 301 0.24 -5.84 -7.25
C GLY A 301 0.43 -7.19 -6.56
N TYR A 302 -0.57 -7.61 -5.79
CA TYR A 302 -0.62 -8.94 -5.20
C TYR A 302 -0.77 -10.03 -6.27
N ASP A 303 -0.29 -11.25 -5.98
CA ASP A 303 -0.48 -12.39 -6.87
C ASP A 303 -1.99 -12.65 -7.00
N SER A 304 -2.50 -12.63 -8.23
CA SER A 304 -3.92 -12.69 -8.60
C SER A 304 -4.70 -13.94 -8.12
N SER A 305 -4.07 -14.82 -7.33
CA SER A 305 -4.67 -16.03 -6.78
C SER A 305 -5.48 -15.82 -5.49
N ILE A 306 -5.46 -14.62 -4.90
CA ILE A 306 -6.19 -14.33 -3.66
C ILE A 306 -7.03 -13.06 -3.82
N GLU A 307 -8.28 -13.25 -4.26
CA GLU A 307 -9.36 -12.30 -3.99
C GLU A 307 -9.61 -12.29 -2.48
N CYS A 308 -9.11 -11.26 -1.79
CA CYS A 308 -9.49 -11.00 -0.41
C CYS A 308 -10.98 -10.59 -0.36
N ASP A 309 -11.83 -11.58 -0.12
CA ASP A 309 -13.25 -11.54 0.26
C ASP A 309 -14.06 -10.37 -0.33
N GLU A 310 -14.67 -10.68 -1.47
CA GLU A 310 -15.76 -9.91 -2.03
C GLU A 310 -17.00 -9.98 -1.12
N SER A 311 -17.27 -8.90 -0.40
CA SER A 311 -18.61 -8.58 0.10
C SER A 311 -19.07 -7.20 -0.36
N GLU A 312 -18.77 -6.83 -1.61
CA GLU A 312 -19.42 -5.71 -2.31
C GLU A 312 -19.66 -5.99 -3.83
N SER A 313 -19.55 -7.24 -4.31
CA SER A 313 -19.82 -7.64 -5.70
C SER A 313 -21.27 -8.09 -5.94
N SER A 314 -22.25 -7.25 -5.57
CA SER A 314 -23.63 -7.45 -6.04
C SER A 314 -24.32 -6.13 -6.36
N LEU A 315 -23.70 -5.33 -7.22
CA LEU A 315 -24.33 -4.16 -7.86
C LEU A 315 -23.57 -3.76 -9.14
N TYR A 316 -23.29 -4.73 -10.00
CA TYR A 316 -22.91 -4.47 -11.39
C TYR A 316 -23.67 -5.43 -12.29
N ASN A 317 -24.89 -5.03 -12.64
CA ASN A 317 -25.54 -5.41 -13.88
C ASN A 317 -26.48 -4.27 -14.28
N GLU A 318 -26.46 -3.96 -15.59
CA GLU A 318 -27.23 -2.94 -16.31
C GLU A 318 -26.62 -1.52 -16.16
N ASP A 319 -26.10 -0.89 -17.22
CA ASP A 319 -26.83 -0.57 -18.44
C ASP A 319 -25.98 -0.65 -19.73
N ASN A 320 -26.42 -1.51 -20.65
CA ASN A 320 -26.23 -1.33 -22.08
C ASN A 320 -27.28 -0.30 -22.56
N ILE A 321 -26.88 0.93 -22.84
CA ILE A 321 -27.70 1.85 -23.63
C ILE A 321 -27.06 2.00 -25.01
N LYS A 322 -27.79 1.46 -25.98
CA LYS A 322 -27.54 1.58 -27.41
C LYS A 322 -27.49 3.05 -27.82
N ASP A 323 -26.46 3.37 -28.60
CA ASP A 323 -26.48 4.46 -29.55
C ASP A 323 -27.68 4.31 -30.49
N SER A 324 -28.54 5.31 -30.52
CA SER A 324 -29.28 5.67 -31.72
C SER A 324 -29.27 7.19 -31.85
N SER A 325 -28.44 7.65 -32.77
CA SER A 325 -28.56 8.93 -33.47
C SER A 325 -30.01 9.25 -33.81
N ASN A 326 -30.45 10.46 -33.48
CA ASN A 326 -31.21 11.28 -34.41
C ASN A 326 -31.11 12.76 -34.03
N GLU A 327 -30.76 13.53 -35.06
CA GLU A 327 -30.90 14.96 -35.20
C GLU A 327 -32.31 15.41 -34.74
N ASP A 328 -32.44 16.53 -34.04
CA ASP A 328 -32.90 17.74 -34.71
C ASP A 328 -32.84 18.99 -33.81
N SER A 329 -32.80 20.08 -34.54
CA SER A 329 -32.66 21.49 -34.24
C SER A 329 -33.56 22.15 -33.17
N SER A 330 -33.04 23.30 -32.73
CA SER A 330 -33.73 24.59 -32.53
C SER A 330 -34.11 25.07 -31.11
N ASN A 331 -33.58 26.25 -30.83
CA ASN A 331 -34.22 27.44 -30.24
C ASN A 331 -34.22 27.68 -28.71
N GLU A 332 -33.52 28.77 -28.39
CA GLU A 332 -33.99 29.96 -27.66
C GLU A 332 -34.26 29.86 -26.14
N ASP A 333 -33.31 30.46 -25.42
CA ASP A 333 -33.47 31.69 -24.62
C ASP A 333 -34.26 31.69 -23.29
N VAL A 334 -33.62 32.42 -22.34
CA VAL A 334 -34.23 33.31 -21.33
C VAL A 334 -34.57 32.74 -19.93
N THR A 335 -33.65 33.07 -19.02
CA THR A 335 -33.81 33.66 -17.66
C THR A 335 -34.51 32.92 -16.51
N SER A 336 -33.71 32.72 -15.46
CA SER A 336 -33.90 33.20 -14.07
C SER A 336 -34.95 32.58 -13.13
N SER A 337 -34.49 32.39 -11.90
CA SER A 337 -35.20 32.59 -10.62
C SER A 337 -35.86 31.39 -9.93
N SER A 338 -35.15 30.87 -8.93
CA SER A 338 -35.54 30.82 -7.51
C SER A 338 -36.98 30.44 -7.11
N SER A 339 -37.13 29.29 -6.44
CA SER A 339 -37.91 29.10 -5.18
C SER A 339 -37.80 27.63 -4.74
N THR A 340 -37.16 27.30 -3.62
CA THR A 340 -37.79 27.16 -2.29
C THR A 340 -39.05 26.27 -2.29
N TYR A 341 -38.90 25.01 -1.84
CA TYR A 341 -40.00 24.24 -1.28
C TYR A 341 -39.57 23.54 0.02
N ARG A 342 -40.30 23.86 1.08
CA ARG A 342 -40.28 23.25 2.41
C ARG A 342 -41.69 22.71 2.66
N SER A 343 -41.84 21.43 2.96
CA SER A 343 -43.01 20.79 3.60
C SER A 343 -42.58 19.37 3.97
N LYS A 344 -42.21 19.03 5.22
CA LYS A 344 -43.07 18.63 6.36
C LYS A 344 -44.26 17.74 6.00
N THR A 345 -44.19 16.46 6.41
CA THR A 345 -45.16 15.66 7.20
C THR A 345 -44.57 14.25 7.36
N SER A 346 -44.16 13.83 8.56
CA SER A 346 -44.98 13.13 9.56
C SER A 346 -45.54 11.79 9.08
N ASN A 347 -44.93 10.67 9.48
CA ASN A 347 -45.71 9.61 10.10
C ASN A 347 -44.88 8.78 11.09
N ARG A 348 -45.57 8.38 12.15
CA ARG A 348 -45.10 7.79 13.42
C ARG A 348 -45.70 6.37 13.51
N PHE A 349 -45.06 5.52 14.33
CA PHE A 349 -45.48 4.18 14.80
C PHE A 349 -45.21 2.97 13.89
N ASN A 350 -44.31 2.08 14.33
CA ASN A 350 -44.75 0.96 15.19
C ASN A 350 -43.60 0.37 16.03
N GLU A 351 -43.97 -0.04 17.23
CA GLU A 351 -43.16 -0.62 18.31
C GLU A 351 -42.89 -2.13 18.11
N SER A 352 -41.96 -2.60 18.93
CA SER A 352 -41.89 -3.95 19.53
C SER A 352 -41.36 -5.11 18.67
N ASN A 353 -40.12 -5.52 19.01
CA ASN A 353 -39.86 -6.93 19.33
C ASN A 353 -38.63 -7.02 20.25
N GLU A 354 -38.89 -7.25 21.53
CA GLU A 354 -37.94 -7.76 22.51
C GLU A 354 -37.71 -9.26 22.32
N SER A 355 -36.58 -9.73 22.87
CA SER A 355 -36.28 -11.09 23.32
C SER A 355 -35.46 -11.97 22.36
N LYS A 356 -34.15 -12.09 22.64
CA LYS A 356 -33.66 -13.20 23.47
C LYS A 356 -32.17 -13.06 23.79
N VAL A 357 -31.95 -13.11 25.11
CA VAL A 357 -30.70 -13.30 25.83
C VAL A 357 -30.04 -14.62 25.43
N LEU A 358 -28.74 -14.60 25.15
CA LEU A 358 -27.85 -15.74 25.32
C LEU A 358 -26.51 -15.25 25.90
N SER A 359 -26.34 -15.61 27.16
CA SER A 359 -25.16 -15.47 28.00
C SER A 359 -24.09 -16.48 27.59
N CYS A 360 -22.83 -16.06 27.51
CA CYS A 360 -21.67 -16.93 27.67
C CYS A 360 -20.60 -16.19 28.48
N ASP A 361 -20.60 -16.46 29.79
CA ASP A 361 -19.47 -16.28 30.68
C ASP A 361 -18.34 -17.26 30.29
N TYR A 362 -17.08 -16.82 30.24
CA TYR A 362 -15.95 -17.61 30.75
C TYR A 362 -14.68 -16.77 31.02
N LEU A 363 -14.46 -16.56 32.33
CA LEU A 363 -13.22 -16.57 33.12
C LEU A 363 -11.87 -16.05 32.56
N VAL A 364 -11.51 -14.91 33.14
CA VAL A 364 -10.19 -14.36 33.52
C VAL A 364 -9.07 -15.40 33.78
N LYS A 365 -7.90 -15.17 33.17
CA LYS A 365 -6.59 -15.43 33.79
C LYS A 365 -5.63 -14.27 33.49
N LYS A 366 -5.22 -13.59 34.57
CA LYS A 366 -4.06 -12.68 34.64
C LYS A 366 -2.78 -13.49 34.51
N GLU A 367 -1.78 -12.96 33.81
CA GLU A 367 -0.39 -12.98 34.30
C GLU A 367 0.46 -11.90 33.59
N ASN A 368 1.15 -11.11 34.43
CA ASN A 368 2.15 -10.08 34.13
C ASN A 368 3.49 -10.75 33.80
N THR A 369 4.29 -10.11 32.93
CA THR A 369 5.74 -9.71 33.09
C THR A 369 6.36 -9.55 31.69
N LYS A 370 6.69 -8.35 31.21
CA LYS A 370 7.97 -7.60 31.40
C LYS A 370 9.25 -8.37 30.99
N ASN A 371 10.02 -7.67 30.16
CA ASN A 371 11.44 -7.82 29.81
C ASN A 371 11.80 -8.89 28.76
N CYS A 372 12.32 -8.42 27.62
CA CYS A 372 13.73 -8.60 27.27
C CYS A 372 14.07 -7.75 26.03
N ILE A 373 14.81 -6.68 26.28
CA ILE A 373 15.69 -5.98 25.33
C ILE A 373 17.10 -6.53 25.59
N ASP A 374 17.85 -6.71 24.51
CA ASP A 374 19.30 -6.88 24.38
C ASP A 374 19.97 -8.13 24.94
N ASN A 375 20.56 -8.92 24.03
CA ASN A 375 22.01 -9.16 24.06
C ASN A 375 22.52 -9.71 22.71
N ILE A 376 23.25 -8.84 22.01
CA ILE A 376 24.21 -9.16 20.96
C ILE A 376 25.50 -9.67 21.65
N CYS A 377 26.02 -10.84 21.24
CA CYS A 377 27.43 -11.05 20.84
C CYS A 377 27.86 -12.53 20.86
N ILE A 378 28.25 -13.01 19.67
CA ILE A 378 29.56 -13.62 19.33
C ILE A 378 30.12 -14.69 20.28
N SER A 379 30.24 -15.94 19.79
CA SER A 379 31.56 -16.63 19.70
C SER A 379 31.49 -18.04 19.06
N THR A 380 32.09 -18.13 17.86
CA THR A 380 33.21 -19.03 17.50
C THR A 380 32.99 -20.53 17.22
N LEU A 381 33.52 -20.88 16.04
CA LEU A 381 33.80 -22.16 15.37
C LEU A 381 34.67 -23.17 16.13
N LYS A 382 34.42 -24.46 15.82
CA LYS A 382 35.29 -25.67 15.65
C LYS A 382 34.60 -26.87 16.31
N SER A 383 34.57 -28.12 15.86
CA SER A 383 35.07 -28.92 14.72
C SER A 383 35.07 -30.37 15.25
N SER A 384 34.75 -31.39 14.42
CA SER A 384 35.16 -32.83 14.54
C SER A 384 34.55 -33.64 15.72
N ASP A 385 34.14 -34.92 15.66
CA ASP A 385 34.25 -36.02 14.69
C ASP A 385 33.19 -37.12 14.99
N ASP A 386 32.86 -37.88 13.93
CA ASP A 386 32.55 -39.32 13.85
C ASP A 386 31.64 -40.05 14.86
N TYR A 387 30.53 -40.61 14.35
CA TYR A 387 30.15 -42.01 14.62
C TYR A 387 29.36 -42.63 13.46
N LYS A 388 29.73 -43.86 13.09
CA LYS A 388 29.32 -44.63 11.91
C LYS A 388 28.19 -45.63 12.23
N LYS A 389 27.24 -45.74 11.28
CA LYS A 389 26.67 -46.99 10.70
C LYS A 389 25.71 -47.85 11.55
N SER A 390 24.45 -47.95 11.13
CA SER A 390 23.75 -49.23 10.94
C SER A 390 22.57 -49.09 9.96
N SER A 391 22.27 -50.19 9.29
CA SER A 391 21.59 -50.31 8.00
C SER A 391 20.17 -50.88 8.15
N ASN A 392 19.30 -50.51 7.18
CA ASN A 392 18.28 -51.33 6.50
C ASN A 392 16.80 -50.92 6.60
N ASN A 393 16.28 -50.59 5.40
CA ASN A 393 15.02 -51.01 4.77
C ASN A 393 13.68 -50.70 5.46
N LYS A 394 12.87 -49.79 4.89
CA LYS A 394 11.84 -50.10 3.86
C LYS A 394 10.94 -48.88 3.59
N ASP A 395 10.52 -48.77 2.33
CA ASP A 395 9.27 -48.18 1.84
C ASP A 395 9.02 -46.68 2.12
N ILE A 396 9.38 -45.81 1.16
CA ILE A 396 8.84 -44.45 1.06
C ILE A 396 7.87 -44.42 -0.11
N SER A 397 6.59 -44.55 0.21
CA SER A 397 5.46 -44.13 -0.62
C SER A 397 4.98 -42.76 -0.13
N ASP A 398 4.97 -41.81 -1.05
CA ASP A 398 4.07 -40.67 -1.23
C ASP A 398 3.56 -39.82 -0.05
N ASN A 399 3.52 -38.52 -0.36
CA ASN A 399 2.75 -37.43 0.25
C ASN A 399 3.23 -36.90 1.60
N SER A 400 4.10 -35.90 1.52
CA SER A 400 4.27 -34.93 2.60
C SER A 400 4.69 -33.57 2.06
N LEU A 401 3.73 -32.64 2.05
CA LEU A 401 3.90 -31.22 2.39
C LEU A 401 4.63 -30.31 1.39
N ASN A 402 3.96 -29.97 0.29
CA ASN A 402 4.09 -28.63 -0.30
C ASN A 402 3.05 -27.70 0.35
N ASN A 403 3.28 -27.34 1.62
CA ASN A 403 2.65 -26.17 2.22
C ASN A 403 3.70 -25.05 2.24
N THR A 404 3.99 -24.51 1.06
CA THR A 404 4.55 -23.15 0.99
C THR A 404 3.41 -22.23 1.36
N SER A 405 3.44 -21.68 2.58
CA SER A 405 2.65 -20.50 2.92
C SER A 405 2.93 -19.44 1.85
N HIS A 406 2.00 -19.26 0.91
CA HIS A 406 2.05 -18.17 -0.05
C HIS A 406 1.87 -16.88 0.75
N THR A 407 2.98 -16.29 1.19
CA THR A 407 2.99 -14.93 1.70
C THR A 407 2.56 -14.04 0.56
N ASN A 408 1.39 -13.39 0.70
CA ASN A 408 0.87 -12.46 -0.29
C ASN A 408 1.67 -11.16 -0.24
N VAL A 409 2.91 -11.22 -0.74
CA VAL A 409 3.85 -10.10 -0.68
C VAL A 409 3.51 -9.15 -1.83
N PRO A 410 3.30 -7.85 -1.56
CA PRO A 410 3.06 -6.88 -2.61
C PRO A 410 4.33 -6.66 -3.45
N VAL A 411 4.18 -6.49 -4.76
CA VAL A 411 5.28 -6.16 -5.69
C VAL A 411 5.67 -4.68 -5.64
N ALA A 412 4.81 -3.81 -5.09
CA ALA A 412 5.05 -2.38 -4.89
C ALA A 412 4.17 -1.79 -3.78
N PHE A 413 4.41 -0.53 -3.43
CA PHE A 413 3.64 0.18 -2.40
C PHE A 413 3.17 1.55 -2.86
N ILE A 414 2.12 2.02 -2.18
CA ILE A 414 1.64 3.40 -2.23
C ILE A 414 1.42 3.90 -0.81
N GLY A 415 1.76 5.16 -0.55
CA GLY A 415 1.42 5.77 0.72
C GLY A 415 1.54 7.27 0.75
N SER A 416 1.30 7.80 1.95
CA SER A 416 1.22 9.22 2.26
C SER A 416 2.07 9.50 3.50
N ILE A 417 2.91 10.53 3.44
CA ILE A 417 3.71 11.04 4.55
C ILE A 417 3.26 12.46 4.86
N GLY A 418 2.91 12.70 6.13
CA GLY A 418 2.40 13.98 6.61
C GLY A 418 2.70 14.21 8.09
N PRO A 419 2.13 15.25 8.71
CA PRO A 419 2.31 15.49 10.13
C PRO A 419 1.59 14.44 10.99
N GLN A 420 2.01 14.31 12.25
CA GLN A 420 1.35 13.42 13.23
C GLN A 420 -0.12 13.76 13.50
N HIS A 421 -0.56 14.97 13.17
CA HIS A 421 -1.95 15.42 13.32
C HIS A 421 -2.71 15.41 11.99
N MET A 422 -2.32 14.56 11.03
CA MET A 422 -3.06 14.40 9.78
C MET A 422 -4.46 13.81 10.02
N ASP A 423 -5.34 13.97 9.04
CA ASP A 423 -6.62 13.25 9.02
C ASP A 423 -6.38 11.77 8.64
N TYR A 424 -6.13 10.94 9.65
CA TYR A 424 -5.84 9.51 9.46
C TYR A 424 -6.99 8.77 8.77
N ALA A 425 -8.25 9.11 9.09
CA ALA A 425 -9.41 8.44 8.52
C ALA A 425 -9.49 8.68 7.01
N VAL A 426 -9.36 9.93 6.57
CA VAL A 426 -9.34 10.28 5.14
C VAL A 426 -8.11 9.69 4.46
N THR A 427 -6.94 9.78 5.09
CA THR A 427 -5.67 9.31 4.51
C THR A 427 -5.66 7.80 4.30
N MET A 428 -6.04 7.01 5.31
CA MET A 428 -6.14 5.55 5.18
C MET A 428 -7.15 5.13 4.10
N SER A 429 -8.29 5.84 4.01
CA SER A 429 -9.31 5.59 2.99
C SER A 429 -8.81 5.87 1.58
N ALA A 430 -8.09 6.99 1.39
CA ALA A 430 -7.53 7.38 0.12
C ALA A 430 -6.42 6.41 -0.32
N VAL A 431 -5.46 6.11 0.57
CA VAL A 431 -4.37 5.16 0.30
C VAL A 431 -4.91 3.80 -0.12
N ARG A 432 -5.88 3.24 0.64
CA ARG A 432 -6.50 1.96 0.28
C ARG A 432 -7.21 2.00 -1.06
N ALA A 433 -7.98 3.07 -1.33
CA ALA A 433 -8.74 3.18 -2.57
C ALA A 433 -7.83 3.24 -3.80
N VAL A 434 -6.73 4.01 -3.72
CA VAL A 434 -5.77 4.11 -4.82
C VAL A 434 -4.98 2.81 -4.97
N ALA A 435 -4.57 2.16 -3.87
CA ALA A 435 -3.94 0.83 -3.91
C ALA A 435 -4.83 -0.22 -4.61
N ARG A 436 -6.13 -0.23 -4.30
CA ARG A 436 -7.11 -1.11 -4.97
C ARG A 436 -7.22 -0.80 -6.46
N TYR A 437 -7.23 0.47 -6.84
CA TYR A 437 -7.22 0.84 -8.26
C TYR A 437 -5.96 0.33 -8.96
N LEU A 438 -4.78 0.50 -8.35
CA LEU A 438 -3.51 0.02 -8.90
C LEU A 438 -3.47 -1.51 -9.02
N ASN A 439 -4.02 -2.24 -8.05
CA ASN A 439 -4.21 -3.69 -8.15
C ASN A 439 -5.03 -4.05 -9.39
N THR A 440 -6.19 -3.42 -9.58
CA THR A 440 -7.04 -3.69 -10.74
C THR A 440 -6.36 -3.27 -12.04
N PHE A 441 -5.62 -2.17 -12.06
CA PHE A 441 -4.92 -1.69 -13.24
C PHE A 441 -3.81 -2.65 -13.65
N ILE A 442 -3.03 -3.14 -12.69
CA ILE A 442 -1.99 -4.12 -12.96
C ILE A 442 -2.64 -5.42 -13.44
N SER A 443 -3.61 -5.98 -12.71
CA SER A 443 -4.24 -7.26 -13.08
C SER A 443 -4.91 -7.27 -14.46
N HIS A 444 -5.44 -6.13 -14.94
CA HIS A 444 -6.02 -6.03 -16.29
C HIS A 444 -4.97 -5.91 -17.39
N ASN A 445 -3.80 -5.36 -17.08
CA ASN A 445 -2.66 -5.28 -18.01
C ASN A 445 -1.69 -6.46 -17.85
N SER A 446 -1.91 -7.29 -16.83
CA SER A 446 -1.10 -8.44 -16.43
C SER A 446 -1.08 -9.56 -17.42
#